data_AF-A0A2G2WD09-F1
#
_entry.id   AF-A0A2G2WD09-F1
#
_cell.length_a   1.000
_cell.length_b   1.000
_cell.length_c   1.000
_cell.angle_alpha   90.00
_cell.angle_beta   90.00
_cell.angle_gamma   90.00
#
_symmetry.space_group_name_H-M   'P 1'
#
loop_
_entity.id
_entity.type
_entity.pdbx_description
1 polymer ?
#
loop_
_entity_poly.entity_id
_entity_poly.type
_entity_poly.pdbx_seq_one_letter_code
_entity_poly.pdbx_strand_id
1 'polypeptide(L)'
;MAMLRMLMSLAAIAMLVGSAIATNYTVGGPNGGWDQSTDVQAWAASKTFYVGDKLIFSYALSHSVLEVTKAGFESCQITSPIAIYTGGMSVITLATVGKRYFICGTGGHCNVGGMKLEINTLPKPSPPPPAKPATPPTATPTTPPPSTPSSPPPSTPSNPPPSNPTTPPASSPSTTPVASPPSSSPSPKSSSAPSPKQAPKVSPALSPSKSSHAHSPVMPPTGVPTSPSVEAPGLPPTVVPTSPSVEAPGLPPSGASAPTPSSPSSAHKISVVAGSTVGFCFAIMLMFLL
;
A
#
# COMPACT_ATOMS: atom_id res chain seq x y z
N MET A 1 9.16 38.01 24.94
CA MET A 1 8.74 37.93 23.52
C MET A 1 9.75 37.20 22.62
N ALA A 2 11.03 37.59 22.56
CA ALA A 2 12.02 36.94 21.69
C ALA A 2 12.15 35.42 21.89
N MET A 3 12.29 34.96 23.15
CA MET A 3 12.38 33.54 23.50
C MET A 3 11.19 32.70 23.01
N LEU A 4 9.96 33.23 23.12
CA LEU A 4 8.76 32.55 22.64
C LEU A 4 8.74 32.42 21.11
N ARG A 5 9.21 33.46 20.38
CA ARG A 5 9.36 33.37 18.92
C ARG A 5 10.39 32.32 18.52
N MET A 6 11.53 32.26 19.21
CA MET A 6 12.58 31.27 18.96
C MET A 6 12.09 29.82 19.16
N LEU A 7 11.31 29.57 20.22
CA LEU A 7 10.69 28.26 20.47
C LEU A 7 9.66 27.88 19.39
N MET A 8 8.84 28.82 18.92
CA MET A 8 7.89 28.57 17.82
C MET A 8 8.61 28.30 16.49
N SER A 9 9.69 29.04 16.19
CA SER A 9 10.52 28.79 15.00
C SER A 9 11.19 27.42 15.04
N LEU A 10 11.74 27.03 16.20
CA LEU A 10 12.40 25.72 16.36
C LEU A 10 11.39 24.57 16.22
N ALA A 11 10.18 24.71 16.78
CA ALA A 11 9.10 23.73 16.62
C ALA A 11 8.64 23.61 15.16
N ALA A 12 8.49 24.73 14.45
CA ALA A 12 8.13 24.74 13.02
C ALA A 12 9.20 24.08 12.15
N ILE A 13 10.49 24.32 12.43
CA ILE A 13 11.60 23.67 11.72
C ILE A 13 11.64 22.17 12.06
N ALA A 14 11.44 21.77 13.31
CA ALA A 14 11.37 20.35 13.70
C ALA A 14 10.24 19.59 12.97
N MET A 15 9.08 20.23 12.76
CA MET A 15 8.00 19.67 11.94
C MET A 15 8.34 19.62 10.44
N LEU A 16 9.22 20.49 9.95
CA LEU A 16 9.70 20.49 8.56
C LEU A 16 10.76 19.39 8.30
N VAL A 17 11.47 18.92 9.33
CA VAL A 17 12.38 17.76 9.27
C VAL A 17 11.60 16.42 9.33
N GLY A 18 10.41 16.39 8.71
CA GLY A 18 9.76 15.15 8.26
C GLY A 18 10.48 14.55 7.04
N SER A 19 11.82 14.42 7.11
CA SER A 19 12.64 13.98 6.00
C SER A 19 12.29 12.55 5.59
N ALA A 20 12.19 12.34 4.28
CA ALA A 20 11.63 11.15 3.63
C ALA A 20 12.51 9.87 3.76
N ILE A 21 12.90 9.47 4.97
CA ILE A 21 13.70 8.27 5.25
C ILE A 21 12.97 7.00 4.83
N ALA A 22 13.69 6.07 4.20
CA ALA A 22 13.17 4.75 3.83
C ALA A 22 13.04 3.87 5.08
N THR A 23 11.90 3.19 5.22
CA THR A 23 11.62 2.29 6.35
C THR A 23 11.96 0.85 5.99
N ASN A 24 12.56 0.11 6.93
CA ASN A 24 12.81 -1.31 6.81
C ASN A 24 11.72 -2.09 7.57
N TYR A 25 11.03 -2.99 6.87
CA TYR A 25 9.93 -3.80 7.40
C TYR A 25 10.31 -5.28 7.40
N THR A 26 10.60 -5.85 8.56
CA THR A 26 10.70 -7.30 8.72
C THR A 26 9.32 -7.92 8.57
N VAL A 27 9.13 -8.73 7.53
CA VAL A 27 7.86 -9.41 7.21
C VAL A 27 7.50 -10.35 8.36
N GLY A 28 6.29 -10.21 8.89
CA GLY A 28 5.81 -10.97 10.05
C GLY A 28 6.30 -10.47 11.42
N GLY A 29 7.25 -9.54 11.46
CA GLY A 29 7.82 -9.04 12.71
C GLY A 29 6.87 -8.18 13.56
N PRO A 30 7.11 -8.03 14.87
CA PRO A 30 8.34 -8.38 15.57
C PRO A 30 8.42 -9.83 16.11
N ASN A 31 7.29 -10.52 16.28
CA ASN A 31 7.21 -11.82 16.96
C ASN A 31 7.01 -13.01 16.01
N GLY A 32 7.22 -12.80 14.71
CA GLY A 32 7.06 -13.80 13.65
C GLY A 32 7.98 -13.48 12.47
N GLY A 33 7.85 -14.25 11.39
CA GLY A 33 8.70 -14.13 10.21
C GLY A 33 8.00 -14.50 8.92
N TRP A 34 8.79 -14.93 7.94
CA TRP A 34 8.28 -15.56 6.73
C TRP A 34 8.23 -17.08 6.94
N ASP A 35 7.12 -17.53 7.52
CA ASP A 35 6.84 -18.92 7.91
C ASP A 35 5.32 -19.21 7.82
N GLN A 36 4.90 -20.44 8.17
CA GLN A 36 3.49 -20.90 8.10
C GLN A 36 2.67 -20.65 9.38
N SER A 37 3.30 -20.17 10.46
CA SER A 37 2.65 -19.89 11.75
C SER A 37 2.32 -18.41 11.95
N THR A 38 3.01 -17.53 11.24
CA THR A 38 2.84 -16.07 11.32
C THR A 38 1.70 -15.58 10.42
N ASP A 39 0.76 -14.82 10.99
CA ASP A 39 -0.26 -14.09 10.21
C ASP A 39 0.36 -12.87 9.53
N VAL A 40 1.00 -13.13 8.38
CA VAL A 40 1.60 -12.10 7.52
C VAL A 40 0.56 -11.18 6.88
N GLN A 41 -0.73 -11.55 6.87
CA GLN A 41 -1.81 -10.74 6.29
C GLN A 41 -2.28 -9.66 7.29
N ALA A 42 -2.54 -10.04 8.55
CA ALA A 42 -2.78 -9.08 9.62
C ALA A 42 -1.56 -8.17 9.85
N TRP A 43 -0.35 -8.73 9.74
CA TRP A 43 0.88 -7.93 9.73
C TRP A 43 0.85 -6.87 8.62
N ALA A 44 0.58 -7.25 7.37
CA ALA A 44 0.57 -6.34 6.23
C ALA A 44 -0.49 -5.24 6.37
N ALA A 45 -1.70 -5.60 6.81
CA ALA A 45 -2.80 -4.67 7.06
C ALA A 45 -2.46 -3.62 8.16
N SER A 46 -1.52 -3.94 9.06
CA SER A 46 -1.04 -3.01 10.10
C SER A 46 0.06 -2.04 9.63
N LYS A 47 0.43 -2.04 8.35
CA LYS A 47 1.53 -1.24 7.79
C LYS A 47 1.05 -0.37 6.62
N THR A 48 1.77 0.72 6.41
CA THR A 48 1.67 1.55 5.20
C THR A 48 3.05 1.58 4.57
N PHE A 49 3.14 1.17 3.30
CA PHE A 49 4.40 1.07 2.58
C PHE A 49 4.56 2.24 1.59
N TYR A 50 5.74 2.83 1.52
CA TYR A 50 6.05 3.92 0.59
C TYR A 50 7.18 3.55 -0.37
N VAL A 51 7.24 4.26 -1.51
CA VAL A 51 8.38 4.15 -2.43
C VAL A 51 9.69 4.44 -1.70
N GLY A 52 10.67 3.55 -1.88
CA GLY A 52 11.99 3.58 -1.23
C GLY A 52 12.11 2.66 -0.02
N ASP A 53 10.99 2.26 0.60
CA ASP A 53 10.99 1.34 1.75
C ASP A 53 11.47 -0.07 1.35
N LYS A 54 11.82 -0.91 2.33
CA LYS A 54 12.36 -2.26 2.12
C LYS A 54 11.58 -3.31 2.89
N LEU A 55 11.20 -4.39 2.23
CA LEU A 55 10.75 -5.62 2.88
C LEU A 55 11.95 -6.49 3.18
N ILE A 56 12.10 -6.92 4.43
CA ILE A 56 13.10 -7.89 4.87
C ILE A 56 12.36 -9.20 5.16
N PHE A 57 12.58 -10.19 4.30
CA PHE A 57 12.13 -11.56 4.52
C PHE A 57 13.25 -12.31 5.24
N SER A 58 12.93 -12.96 6.35
CA SER A 58 13.82 -13.86 7.09
C SER A 58 13.09 -15.19 7.29
N TYR A 59 13.73 -16.30 6.91
CA TYR A 59 13.09 -17.61 6.77
C TYR A 59 14.09 -18.78 6.86
N ALA A 60 13.61 -19.97 7.22
CA ALA A 60 14.43 -21.18 7.14
C ALA A 60 14.63 -21.63 5.67
N LEU A 61 15.70 -22.38 5.39
CA LEU A 61 16.05 -22.83 4.03
C LEU A 61 15.01 -23.74 3.36
N SER A 62 14.02 -24.24 4.12
CA SER A 62 12.82 -24.92 3.63
C SER A 62 11.80 -23.99 2.94
N HIS A 63 12.04 -22.68 2.95
CA HIS A 63 11.18 -21.67 2.36
C HIS A 63 11.92 -20.86 1.29
N SER A 64 11.15 -20.18 0.45
CA SER A 64 11.59 -19.25 -0.58
C SER A 64 10.64 -18.06 -0.62
N VAL A 65 11.04 -16.98 -1.30
CA VAL A 65 10.16 -15.86 -1.63
C VAL A 65 10.09 -15.79 -3.16
N LEU A 66 8.91 -15.98 -3.73
CA LEU A 66 8.65 -15.76 -5.16
C LEU A 66 7.79 -14.51 -5.28
N GLU A 67 8.25 -13.53 -6.05
CA GLU A 67 7.38 -12.45 -6.50
C GLU A 67 6.57 -12.91 -7.70
N VAL A 68 5.27 -12.66 -7.72
CA VAL A 68 4.34 -13.18 -8.73
C VAL A 68 3.33 -12.12 -9.18
N THR A 69 2.62 -12.41 -10.28
CA THR A 69 1.44 -11.64 -10.68
C THR A 69 0.28 -11.88 -9.70
N LYS A 70 -0.75 -11.01 -9.75
CA LYS A 70 -1.99 -11.21 -8.97
C LYS A 70 -2.61 -12.61 -9.20
N ALA A 71 -2.66 -13.06 -10.45
CA ALA A 71 -3.18 -14.38 -10.80
C ALA A 71 -2.29 -15.52 -10.21
N GLY A 72 -0.97 -15.36 -10.25
CA GLY A 72 -0.04 -16.31 -9.62
C GLY A 72 -0.16 -16.35 -8.09
N PHE A 73 -0.50 -15.24 -7.44
CA PHE A 73 -0.76 -15.15 -6.00
C PHE A 73 -2.10 -15.77 -5.57
N GLU A 74 -3.13 -15.61 -6.40
CA GLU A 74 -4.45 -16.20 -6.16
C GLU A 74 -4.42 -17.73 -6.34
N SER A 75 -3.71 -18.21 -7.36
CA SER A 75 -3.55 -19.64 -7.68
C SER A 75 -2.36 -20.34 -7.01
N CYS A 76 -1.49 -19.60 -6.30
CA CYS A 76 -0.19 -20.09 -5.80
C CYS A 76 0.71 -20.72 -6.89
N GLN A 77 0.67 -20.18 -8.10
CA GLN A 77 1.45 -20.68 -9.24
C GLN A 77 2.93 -20.29 -9.16
N ILE A 78 3.81 -21.28 -9.20
CA ILE A 78 5.28 -21.13 -9.07
C ILE A 78 6.06 -21.20 -10.41
N THR A 79 5.38 -21.42 -11.53
CA THR A 79 6.01 -21.75 -12.83
C THR A 79 6.58 -20.54 -13.58
N SER A 80 6.14 -19.33 -13.27
CA SER A 80 6.57 -18.10 -13.95
C SER A 80 6.60 -16.90 -12.98
N PRO A 81 7.45 -16.95 -11.94
CA PRO A 81 7.62 -15.84 -11.01
C PRO A 81 8.35 -14.67 -11.69
N ILE A 82 8.04 -13.46 -11.22
CA ILE A 82 8.71 -12.21 -11.60
C ILE A 82 10.14 -12.19 -11.04
N ALA A 83 10.31 -12.69 -9.81
CA ALA A 83 11.60 -12.85 -9.16
C ALA A 83 11.57 -14.03 -8.16
N ILE A 84 12.73 -14.65 -7.93
CA ILE A 84 12.91 -15.75 -6.98
C ILE A 84 14.01 -15.36 -6.00
N TYR A 85 13.76 -15.54 -4.70
CA TYR A 85 14.75 -15.35 -3.64
C TYR A 85 14.79 -16.59 -2.74
N THR A 86 16.01 -17.00 -2.41
CA THR A 86 16.36 -18.16 -1.58
C THR A 86 17.56 -17.81 -0.68
N GLY A 87 17.96 -18.72 0.22
CA GLY A 87 19.12 -18.52 1.09
C GLY A 87 18.80 -17.97 2.49
N GLY A 88 17.52 -17.92 2.88
CA GLY A 88 17.07 -17.67 4.25
C GLY A 88 16.95 -16.20 4.66
N MET A 89 17.49 -15.27 3.89
CA MET A 89 17.20 -13.85 4.05
C MET A 89 17.12 -13.15 2.69
N SER A 90 16.21 -12.21 2.53
CA SER A 90 16.07 -11.43 1.29
C SER A 90 15.56 -10.02 1.57
N VAL A 91 16.15 -9.02 0.92
CA VAL A 91 15.80 -7.61 1.09
C VAL A 91 15.28 -7.03 -0.23
N ILE A 92 13.97 -6.78 -0.29
CA ILE A 92 13.28 -6.31 -1.50
C ILE A 92 12.96 -4.83 -1.34
N THR A 93 13.47 -3.98 -2.23
CA THR A 93 13.16 -2.54 -2.20
C THR A 93 11.87 -2.26 -2.98
N LEU A 94 11.02 -1.42 -2.41
CA LEU A 94 9.75 -0.98 -2.99
C LEU A 94 10.02 0.23 -3.90
N ALA A 95 10.49 -0.04 -5.12
CA ALA A 95 10.94 1.00 -6.06
C ALA A 95 9.80 1.76 -6.76
N THR A 96 8.58 1.20 -6.79
CA THR A 96 7.44 1.72 -7.57
C THR A 96 6.15 1.69 -6.75
N VAL A 97 5.23 2.60 -7.08
CA VAL A 97 3.86 2.62 -6.54
C VAL A 97 3.07 1.42 -7.06
N GLY A 98 2.18 0.89 -6.24
CA GLY A 98 1.23 -0.16 -6.63
C GLY A 98 1.33 -1.44 -5.80
N LYS A 99 0.52 -2.43 -6.17
CA LYS A 99 0.44 -3.73 -5.49
C LYS A 99 1.58 -4.65 -5.93
N ARG A 100 2.17 -5.36 -4.97
CA ARG A 100 3.14 -6.44 -5.19
C ARG A 100 2.73 -7.67 -4.40
N TYR A 101 3.00 -8.84 -4.96
CA TYR A 101 2.51 -10.12 -4.46
C TYR A 101 3.67 -11.09 -4.30
N PHE A 102 3.77 -11.70 -3.11
CA PHE A 102 4.83 -12.63 -2.75
C PHE A 102 4.23 -13.95 -2.25
N ILE A 103 4.81 -15.08 -2.66
CA ILE A 103 4.38 -16.42 -2.24
C ILE A 103 5.59 -17.25 -1.81
N CYS A 104 5.40 -18.23 -0.92
CA CYS A 104 6.38 -19.27 -0.70
C CYS A 104 6.29 -20.31 -1.82
N GLY A 105 7.42 -20.57 -2.50
CA GLY A 105 7.47 -21.52 -3.62
C GLY A 105 7.50 -22.99 -3.22
N THR A 106 7.67 -23.29 -1.93
CA THR A 106 7.66 -24.66 -1.40
C THR A 106 6.25 -25.26 -1.45
N GLY A 107 6.12 -26.49 -1.92
CA GLY A 107 4.84 -27.16 -2.11
C GLY A 107 3.97 -27.16 -0.84
N GLY A 108 2.67 -26.85 -0.99
CA GLY A 108 1.72 -26.75 0.11
C GLY A 108 1.79 -25.45 0.92
N HIS A 109 2.95 -24.77 1.00
CA HIS A 109 3.12 -23.64 1.90
C HIS A 109 2.25 -22.44 1.52
N CYS A 110 2.12 -22.10 0.23
CA CYS A 110 1.27 -20.98 -0.21
C CYS A 110 -0.24 -21.29 -0.14
N ASN A 111 -0.65 -22.46 -0.64
CA ASN A 111 -2.07 -22.77 -0.86
C ASN A 111 -2.76 -23.43 0.35
N VAL A 112 -2.03 -24.20 1.16
CA VAL A 112 -2.53 -24.81 2.40
C VAL A 112 -2.03 -24.04 3.62
N GLY A 113 -0.72 -23.75 3.67
CA GLY A 113 -0.10 -23.02 4.78
C GLY A 113 -0.32 -21.51 4.79
N GLY A 114 -1.08 -20.95 3.83
CA GLY A 114 -1.40 -19.51 3.74
C GLY A 114 -0.20 -18.59 3.53
N MET A 115 0.98 -19.13 3.23
CA MET A 115 2.27 -18.43 3.24
C MET A 115 2.46 -17.58 1.98
N LYS A 116 1.71 -16.47 1.95
CA LYS A 116 1.70 -15.47 0.90
C LYS A 116 1.46 -14.07 1.49
N LEU A 117 1.93 -13.04 0.80
CA LEU A 117 1.84 -11.63 1.20
C LEU A 117 1.41 -10.76 0.01
N GLU A 118 0.37 -9.95 0.19
CA GLU A 118 0.07 -8.81 -0.68
C GLU A 118 0.47 -7.52 0.06
N ILE A 119 1.11 -6.59 -0.63
CA ILE A 119 1.32 -5.22 -0.15
C ILE A 119 0.87 -4.20 -1.19
N ASN A 120 0.57 -2.98 -0.75
CA ASN A 120 0.34 -1.83 -1.63
C ASN A 120 1.32 -0.70 -1.29
N THR A 121 2.17 -0.34 -2.25
CA THR A 121 3.16 0.72 -2.11
C THR A 121 2.57 2.06 -2.55
N LEU A 122 2.66 3.08 -1.72
CA LEU A 122 2.17 4.44 -1.98
C LEU A 122 3.30 5.38 -2.44
N PRO A 123 2.98 6.44 -3.21
CA PRO A 123 3.95 7.50 -3.47
C PRO A 123 4.38 8.14 -2.16
N LYS A 124 5.67 8.47 -2.05
CA LYS A 124 6.20 9.07 -0.83
C LYS A 124 5.66 10.50 -0.65
N PRO A 125 5.14 10.89 0.53
CA PRO A 125 4.75 12.26 0.79
C PRO A 125 5.94 13.20 0.61
N SER A 126 5.87 14.09 -0.37
CA SER A 126 6.78 15.22 -0.51
C SER A 126 6.25 16.39 0.33
N PRO A 127 7.12 17.23 0.91
CA PRO A 127 6.71 18.55 1.35
C PRO A 127 5.98 19.31 0.22
N PRO A 128 4.99 20.16 0.54
CA PRO A 128 4.37 21.03 -0.46
C PRO A 128 5.43 21.88 -1.18
N PRO A 129 5.27 22.15 -2.49
CA PRO A 129 6.11 23.12 -3.18
C PRO A 129 6.07 24.47 -2.45
N PRO A 130 7.18 25.22 -2.37
CA PRO A 130 7.16 26.58 -1.83
C PRO A 130 6.09 27.41 -2.54
N ALA A 131 5.26 28.11 -1.76
CA ALA A 131 4.22 28.96 -2.32
C ALA A 131 4.86 30.02 -3.23
N LYS A 132 4.49 30.03 -4.51
CA LYS A 132 4.97 31.03 -5.46
C LYS A 132 4.59 32.43 -4.94
N PRO A 133 5.50 33.41 -4.95
CA PRO A 133 5.16 34.77 -4.57
C PRO A 133 3.95 35.27 -5.38
N ALA A 134 2.94 35.79 -4.68
CA ALA A 134 1.78 36.37 -5.33
C ALA A 134 2.24 37.59 -6.15
N THR A 135 2.03 37.55 -7.47
CA THR A 135 2.22 38.72 -8.32
C THR A 135 1.24 39.81 -7.88
N PRO A 136 1.68 41.06 -7.67
CA PRO A 136 0.78 42.17 -7.37
C PRO A 136 -0.32 42.28 -8.43
N PRO A 137 -1.55 42.67 -8.06
CA PRO A 137 -2.58 42.92 -9.05
C PRO A 137 -2.13 44.05 -9.99
N THR A 138 -2.02 43.75 -11.27
CA THR A 138 -1.82 44.77 -12.31
C THR A 138 -2.95 45.78 -12.23
N ALA A 139 -2.63 47.04 -11.98
CA ALA A 139 -3.63 48.10 -11.94
C ALA A 139 -4.30 48.23 -13.31
N THR A 140 -5.62 48.04 -13.35
CA THR A 140 -6.43 48.30 -14.54
C THR A 140 -6.30 49.78 -14.90
N PRO A 141 -5.99 50.15 -16.16
CA PRO A 141 -5.95 51.56 -16.55
C PRO A 141 -7.36 52.16 -16.46
N THR A 142 -7.53 53.15 -15.59
CA THR A 142 -8.80 53.88 -15.43
C THR A 142 -9.06 54.73 -16.67
N THR A 143 -10.10 54.37 -17.43
CA THR A 143 -10.59 55.19 -18.55
C THR A 143 -11.09 56.54 -18.03
N PRO A 144 -10.82 57.68 -18.71
CA PRO A 144 -11.34 58.98 -18.29
C PRO A 144 -12.88 59.02 -18.34
N PRO A 145 -13.53 59.78 -17.45
CA PRO A 145 -14.98 59.95 -17.49
C PRO A 145 -15.43 60.74 -18.74
N PRO A 146 -16.59 60.44 -19.33
CA PRO A 146 -17.12 61.18 -20.47
C PRO A 146 -17.61 62.57 -20.06
N SER A 147 -17.34 63.57 -20.92
CA SER A 147 -17.75 64.95 -20.72
C SER A 147 -19.26 65.14 -20.90
N THR A 148 -19.92 65.81 -19.96
CA THR A 148 -21.33 66.19 -20.05
C THR A 148 -21.55 67.45 -20.91
N PRO A 149 -22.55 67.46 -21.81
CA PRO A 149 -23.10 68.68 -22.40
C PRO A 149 -24.28 69.22 -21.58
N SER A 150 -24.39 70.55 -21.49
CA SER A 150 -25.39 71.28 -20.68
C SER A 150 -26.82 71.28 -21.25
N SER A 151 -27.81 71.36 -20.36
CA SER A 151 -29.24 71.55 -20.67
C SER A 151 -29.59 73.00 -21.08
N PRO A 152 -30.69 73.18 -21.84
CA PRO A 152 -31.57 74.35 -21.77
C PRO A 152 -32.93 74.03 -21.09
N PRO A 153 -33.78 75.03 -20.77
CA PRO A 153 -34.59 74.99 -19.54
C PRO A 153 -36.14 75.01 -19.80
N PRO A 154 -37.06 75.56 -18.96
CA PRO A 154 -38.17 74.76 -18.43
C PRO A 154 -39.59 75.28 -18.78
N SER A 155 -40.61 74.48 -18.46
CA SER A 155 -42.01 74.94 -18.43
C SER A 155 -42.82 74.32 -17.28
N THR A 156 -43.57 75.18 -16.59
CA THR A 156 -44.49 74.93 -15.47
C THR A 156 -45.94 75.19 -15.94
N PRO A 157 -46.97 75.26 -15.06
CA PRO A 157 -47.48 74.21 -14.15
C PRO A 157 -49.00 73.99 -14.33
N SER A 158 -49.57 72.90 -13.78
CA SER A 158 -51.03 72.86 -13.49
C SER A 158 -51.44 71.78 -12.48
N ASN A 159 -52.38 72.16 -11.62
CA ASN A 159 -53.02 71.43 -10.50
C ASN A 159 -54.26 72.27 -10.10
N PRO A 160 -55.22 71.82 -9.24
CA PRO A 160 -55.55 70.48 -8.73
C PRO A 160 -57.03 70.17 -9.17
N PRO A 161 -58.07 69.78 -8.38
CA PRO A 161 -58.17 69.13 -7.07
C PRO A 161 -59.01 67.79 -7.07
N PRO A 162 -60.21 67.58 -6.45
CA PRO A 162 -60.29 66.46 -5.47
C PRO A 162 -61.53 65.53 -5.52
N SER A 163 -61.42 64.33 -4.96
CA SER A 163 -62.48 63.75 -4.09
C SER A 163 -62.03 62.52 -3.27
N ASN A 164 -62.44 62.51 -2.01
CA ASN A 164 -62.60 61.38 -1.07
C ASN A 164 -64.14 61.34 -0.75
N PRO A 165 -64.73 60.40 0.02
CA PRO A 165 -64.32 59.09 0.52
C PRO A 165 -65.31 57.96 0.14
N THR A 166 -65.17 56.76 0.71
CA THR A 166 -66.21 56.05 1.53
C THR A 166 -65.82 54.57 1.77
N THR A 167 -66.15 54.03 2.95
CA THR A 167 -65.82 52.68 3.44
C THR A 167 -67.02 51.69 3.33
N PRO A 168 -67.20 50.66 4.19
CA PRO A 168 -67.24 49.22 3.86
C PRO A 168 -68.71 48.66 3.97
N PRO A 169 -69.06 47.38 4.31
CA PRO A 169 -68.30 46.13 4.58
C PRO A 169 -68.92 44.82 4.01
N ALA A 170 -68.35 43.65 4.39
CA ALA A 170 -69.04 42.54 5.12
C ALA A 170 -68.75 41.08 4.66
N SER A 171 -68.45 40.23 5.67
CA SER A 171 -68.76 38.78 5.83
C SER A 171 -68.12 37.72 4.90
N SER A 172 -67.29 36.76 5.39
CA SER A 172 -67.55 35.57 6.28
C SER A 172 -68.08 34.32 5.55
N PRO A 173 -67.96 33.06 6.07
CA PRO A 173 -67.34 32.60 7.33
C PRO A 173 -66.41 31.34 7.23
N SER A 174 -65.93 30.88 8.39
CA SER A 174 -65.05 29.72 8.67
C SER A 174 -65.71 28.33 8.64
N THR A 175 -64.89 27.27 8.64
CA THR A 175 -64.95 26.16 9.65
C THR A 175 -63.59 25.42 9.81
N THR A 176 -63.35 24.89 11.00
CA THR A 176 -62.23 24.00 11.44
C THR A 176 -62.81 22.57 11.67
N PRO A 177 -62.23 21.58 12.43
CA PRO A 177 -60.93 21.46 13.13
C PRO A 177 -60.22 20.06 13.04
N VAL A 178 -59.14 19.86 13.84
CA VAL A 178 -58.84 18.68 14.73
C VAL A 178 -57.40 18.07 14.66
N ALA A 179 -56.81 17.92 15.86
CA ALA A 179 -55.77 16.96 16.34
C ALA A 179 -54.26 17.07 15.98
N SER A 180 -53.49 17.46 17.00
CA SER A 180 -52.16 16.90 17.40
C SER A 180 -52.38 15.62 18.28
N PRO A 181 -51.38 14.88 18.86
CA PRO A 181 -49.95 15.15 19.12
C PRO A 181 -49.03 13.89 18.92
N PRO A 182 -47.96 13.64 19.70
CA PRO A 182 -46.66 14.32 19.76
C PRO A 182 -45.47 13.43 19.33
N SER A 183 -44.27 14.02 19.23
CA SER A 183 -43.01 13.32 18.95
C SER A 183 -42.40 12.66 20.19
N SER A 184 -41.86 11.44 20.03
CA SER A 184 -41.22 10.65 21.09
C SER A 184 -39.69 10.60 20.89
N SER A 185 -38.93 11.08 21.86
CA SER A 185 -37.46 10.98 21.90
C SER A 185 -36.99 10.29 23.19
N PRO A 186 -36.16 9.24 23.12
CA PRO A 186 -35.46 8.70 24.27
C PRO A 186 -33.94 8.89 24.17
N SER A 187 -33.36 9.66 25.11
CA SER A 187 -31.92 9.61 25.39
C SER A 187 -31.54 8.29 26.06
N PRO A 188 -30.36 7.70 25.78
CA PRO A 188 -29.76 6.70 26.65
C PRO A 188 -28.89 7.37 27.74
N LYS A 189 -29.11 6.99 29.00
CA LYS A 189 -28.22 7.33 30.13
C LYS A 189 -27.05 6.35 30.20
N SER A 190 -25.93 6.83 30.71
CA SER A 190 -24.84 6.00 31.24
C SER A 190 -25.34 5.04 32.33
N SER A 191 -24.85 3.79 32.34
CA SER A 191 -24.23 3.11 33.51
C SER A 191 -24.12 1.59 33.31
N SER A 192 -22.90 1.03 33.46
CA SER A 192 -22.57 -0.15 34.29
C SER A 192 -21.39 -0.95 33.73
N ALA A 193 -20.37 -1.14 34.55
CA ALA A 193 -19.25 -2.05 34.28
C ALA A 193 -19.53 -3.46 34.86
N PRO A 194 -18.81 -4.49 34.39
CA PRO A 194 -18.59 -5.70 35.16
C PRO A 194 -17.12 -5.81 35.63
N SER A 195 -16.90 -6.05 36.92
CA SER A 195 -15.58 -6.38 37.48
C SER A 195 -15.14 -7.81 37.11
N PRO A 196 -13.83 -8.07 36.91
CA PRO A 196 -13.32 -9.41 36.65
C PRO A 196 -13.25 -10.26 37.93
N LYS A 197 -13.53 -11.56 37.81
CA LYS A 197 -13.31 -12.55 38.88
C LYS A 197 -12.05 -13.39 38.64
N GLN A 198 -11.18 -13.37 39.65
CA GLN A 198 -10.26 -14.43 40.11
C GLN A 198 -9.21 -15.00 39.13
N ALA A 199 -7.96 -14.74 39.49
CA ALA A 199 -6.84 -15.65 39.25
C ALA A 199 -6.80 -16.75 40.34
N PRO A 200 -6.05 -17.83 40.09
CA PRO A 200 -5.27 -18.46 41.14
C PRO A 200 -3.76 -18.44 40.83
N LYS A 201 -2.95 -18.17 41.85
CA LYS A 201 -1.47 -18.23 41.81
C LYS A 201 -0.98 -19.04 43.00
N VAL A 202 -0.44 -20.24 42.76
CA VAL A 202 0.57 -20.86 43.65
C VAL A 202 1.54 -21.69 42.78
N SER A 203 2.84 -21.55 43.04
CA SER A 203 3.90 -22.41 42.48
C SER A 203 4.02 -23.71 43.31
N PRO A 204 4.89 -24.68 42.95
CA PRO A 204 6.31 -24.53 43.31
C PRO A 204 7.29 -25.03 42.23
N ALA A 205 8.57 -24.66 42.42
CA ALA A 205 9.68 -25.21 41.66
C ALA A 205 10.21 -26.50 42.32
N LEU A 206 10.89 -27.36 41.54
CA LEU A 206 12.19 -27.97 41.88
C LEU A 206 12.72 -28.81 40.69
N SER A 207 14.04 -29.01 40.67
CA SER A 207 14.79 -29.52 39.50
C SER A 207 15.04 -31.04 39.55
N PRO A 208 16.20 -31.62 39.14
CA PRO A 208 16.21 -32.52 37.99
C PRO A 208 16.60 -33.97 38.33
N SER A 209 16.19 -34.92 37.49
CA SER A 209 16.70 -36.30 37.54
C SER A 209 17.31 -36.73 36.22
N LYS A 210 18.64 -36.93 36.23
CA LYS A 210 19.34 -37.77 35.25
C LYS A 210 18.97 -39.23 35.51
N SER A 211 18.70 -40.01 34.46
CA SER A 211 19.15 -41.40 34.39
C SER A 211 19.11 -41.93 32.96
N SER A 212 20.15 -42.68 32.61
CA SER A 212 20.20 -43.89 31.79
C SER A 212 18.87 -44.37 31.17
N HIS A 213 18.82 -44.91 29.95
CA HIS A 213 19.62 -46.08 29.53
C HIS A 213 19.91 -46.08 28.02
N ALA A 214 21.10 -46.59 27.66
CA ALA A 214 21.46 -46.89 26.27
C ALA A 214 21.15 -48.36 25.95
N HIS A 215 20.20 -48.60 25.03
CA HIS A 215 20.01 -49.92 24.43
C HIS A 215 19.74 -49.77 22.92
N SER A 216 20.76 -50.03 22.11
CA SER A 216 20.55 -50.46 20.72
C SER A 216 20.04 -51.90 20.71
N PRO A 217 19.20 -52.26 19.73
CA PRO A 217 19.31 -53.57 19.12
C PRO A 217 19.44 -53.46 17.59
N VAL A 218 20.62 -53.88 17.12
CA VAL A 218 20.84 -54.83 16.02
C VAL A 218 19.65 -55.12 15.08
N MET A 219 19.85 -54.91 13.78
CA MET A 219 19.00 -55.45 12.71
C MET A 219 19.11 -56.99 12.60
N PRO A 220 18.01 -57.69 12.28
CA PRO A 220 18.04 -58.92 11.49
C PRO A 220 17.80 -58.62 9.98
N PRO A 221 18.46 -59.32 9.04
CA PRO A 221 18.28 -59.13 7.61
C PRO A 221 17.28 -60.12 6.99
N THR A 222 17.10 -60.00 5.67
CA THR A 222 16.45 -60.94 4.72
C THR A 222 14.92 -61.09 4.77
N GLY A 223 14.29 -60.54 3.73
CA GLY A 223 12.90 -60.80 3.33
C GLY A 223 12.72 -60.39 1.87
N VAL A 224 13.02 -61.30 0.94
CA VAL A 224 12.85 -61.06 -0.50
C VAL A 224 11.38 -61.22 -0.87
N PRO A 225 10.70 -60.21 -1.44
CA PRO A 225 9.35 -60.39 -1.98
C PRO A 225 9.42 -61.10 -3.34
N THR A 226 8.97 -62.34 -3.37
CA THR A 226 8.81 -63.12 -4.61
C THR A 226 7.76 -62.45 -5.50
N SER A 227 8.13 -62.09 -6.73
CA SER A 227 7.19 -61.50 -7.70
C SER A 227 6.34 -62.60 -8.36
N PRO A 228 4.99 -62.53 -8.32
CA PRO A 228 4.15 -63.43 -9.08
C PRO A 228 4.12 -63.00 -10.56
N SER A 229 4.61 -63.86 -11.45
CA SER A 229 4.35 -63.70 -12.89
C SER A 229 2.86 -63.82 -13.16
N VAL A 230 2.27 -62.79 -13.76
CA VAL A 230 0.92 -62.86 -14.32
C VAL A 230 1.04 -62.92 -15.84
N GLU A 231 0.68 -64.07 -16.38
CA GLU A 231 0.62 -64.37 -17.80
C GLU A 231 -0.53 -63.56 -18.44
N ALA A 232 -0.26 -62.84 -19.53
CA ALA A 232 -1.24 -62.01 -20.23
C ALA A 232 -1.50 -62.57 -21.64
N PRO A 233 -2.72 -63.04 -21.97
CA PRO A 233 -3.01 -63.68 -23.25
C PRO A 233 -3.43 -62.69 -24.35
N GLY A 234 -2.86 -62.88 -25.55
CA GLY A 234 -3.53 -62.66 -26.85
C GLY A 234 -3.70 -61.23 -27.39
N LEU A 235 -2.80 -60.83 -28.31
CA LEU A 235 -3.10 -59.80 -29.31
C LEU A 235 -3.78 -60.42 -30.55
N PRO A 236 -4.88 -59.85 -31.08
CA PRO A 236 -5.35 -60.08 -32.44
C PRO A 236 -4.55 -59.22 -33.47
N PRO A 237 -4.60 -59.57 -34.77
CA PRO A 237 -3.55 -59.17 -35.71
C PRO A 237 -3.70 -57.80 -36.39
N THR A 238 -2.55 -57.36 -36.90
CA THR A 238 -2.25 -56.19 -37.73
C THR A 238 -3.22 -55.96 -38.90
N VAL A 239 -3.65 -54.70 -39.09
CA VAL A 239 -4.14 -54.20 -40.37
C VAL A 239 -3.26 -53.03 -40.81
N VAL A 240 -2.57 -53.20 -41.94
CA VAL A 240 -1.80 -52.17 -42.62
C VAL A 240 -2.71 -51.39 -43.58
N PRO A 241 -2.60 -50.06 -43.62
CA PRO A 241 -2.73 -49.35 -44.88
C PRO A 241 -1.49 -48.50 -45.20
N THR A 242 -0.94 -48.85 -46.35
CA THR A 242 -0.07 -48.13 -47.28
C THR A 242 0.07 -46.61 -47.11
N SER A 243 1.31 -46.14 -47.19
CA SER A 243 1.70 -44.73 -47.36
C SER A 243 1.13 -44.11 -48.66
N PRO A 244 1.08 -42.77 -48.77
CA PRO A 244 2.03 -42.18 -49.71
C PRO A 244 2.82 -40.99 -49.14
N SER A 245 4.07 -40.88 -49.60
CA SER A 245 5.00 -39.77 -49.31
C SER A 245 4.46 -38.41 -49.77
N VAL A 246 4.73 -37.37 -48.99
CA VAL A 246 4.80 -35.99 -49.50
C VAL A 246 6.03 -35.28 -48.92
N GLU A 247 7.02 -35.16 -49.78
CA GLU A 247 8.11 -34.19 -49.88
C GLU A 247 8.25 -33.09 -48.80
N ALA A 248 9.44 -33.00 -48.20
CA ALA A 248 9.83 -31.93 -47.30
C ALA A 248 10.62 -30.83 -48.04
N PRO A 249 10.19 -29.55 -48.01
CA PRO A 249 10.95 -28.45 -48.61
C PRO A 249 12.07 -27.92 -47.69
N GLY A 250 13.32 -28.10 -48.14
CA GLY A 250 14.42 -27.12 -48.07
C GLY A 250 14.71 -26.35 -46.77
N LEU A 251 15.83 -26.70 -46.13
CA LEU A 251 16.61 -25.77 -45.31
C LEU A 251 17.17 -24.61 -46.18
N PRO A 252 17.02 -23.33 -45.78
CA PRO A 252 17.80 -22.23 -46.35
C PRO A 252 19.22 -22.18 -45.72
N PRO A 253 20.23 -21.66 -46.45
CA PRO A 253 21.62 -21.69 -46.02
C PRO A 253 21.99 -20.59 -45.00
N SER A 254 23.05 -20.87 -44.24
CA SER A 254 23.73 -19.90 -43.38
C SER A 254 24.37 -18.75 -44.17
N GLY A 255 24.24 -17.50 -43.70
CA GLY A 255 25.13 -16.41 -44.14
C GLY A 255 24.54 -15.01 -44.15
N ALA A 256 24.49 -14.34 -43.01
CA ALA A 256 24.53 -12.88 -42.92
C ALA A 256 24.93 -12.42 -41.51
N SER A 257 26.13 -11.86 -41.35
CA SER A 257 26.56 -11.24 -40.10
C SER A 257 25.80 -9.93 -39.88
N ALA A 258 24.97 -9.86 -38.83
CA ALA A 258 24.41 -8.59 -38.35
C ALA A 258 25.39 -7.93 -37.35
N PRO A 259 25.61 -6.61 -37.43
CA PRO A 259 26.58 -5.93 -36.57
C PRO A 259 26.10 -5.86 -35.12
N THR A 260 27.01 -6.15 -34.19
CA THR A 260 26.80 -5.96 -32.75
C THR A 260 26.57 -4.48 -32.42
N PRO A 261 25.47 -4.09 -31.75
CA PRO A 261 25.38 -2.78 -31.13
C PRO A 261 26.35 -2.74 -29.94
N SER A 262 27.45 -2.02 -30.13
CA SER A 262 28.50 -1.82 -29.14
C SER A 262 27.97 -1.09 -27.89
N SER A 263 28.44 -1.52 -26.72
CA SER A 263 28.12 -0.89 -25.44
C SER A 263 28.47 0.60 -25.45
N PRO A 264 27.56 1.51 -25.04
CA PRO A 264 27.95 2.84 -24.62
C PRO A 264 28.70 2.74 -23.28
N SER A 265 30.02 2.58 -23.38
CA SER A 265 30.92 2.92 -22.28
C SER A 265 30.74 4.40 -21.97
N SER A 266 30.20 4.70 -20.80
CA SER A 266 30.19 6.05 -20.24
C SER A 266 30.23 5.97 -18.73
N ALA A 267 31.45 5.94 -18.22
CA ALA A 267 31.75 6.26 -16.84
C ALA A 267 31.32 7.71 -16.55
N HIS A 268 30.06 7.91 -16.15
CA HIS A 268 29.72 9.09 -15.38
C HIS A 268 30.05 8.82 -13.92
N LYS A 269 31.22 9.31 -13.49
CA LYS A 269 31.57 9.46 -12.07
C LYS A 269 30.60 10.44 -11.43
N ILE A 270 29.39 10.00 -11.08
CA ILE A 270 28.57 10.73 -10.11
C ILE A 270 29.14 10.38 -8.73
N SER A 271 30.17 11.14 -8.36
CA SER A 271 30.64 11.21 -6.98
C SER A 271 29.56 11.89 -6.13
N VAL A 272 28.47 11.17 -5.84
CA VAL A 272 27.46 11.63 -4.88
C VAL A 272 28.17 11.77 -3.54
N VAL A 273 28.28 13.02 -3.08
CA VAL A 273 28.97 13.39 -1.86
C VAL A 273 28.29 12.70 -0.67
N ALA A 274 28.89 11.60 -0.22
CA ALA A 274 28.63 10.99 1.07
C ALA A 274 29.22 11.89 2.18
N GLY A 275 28.58 13.05 2.43
CA GLY A 275 29.11 14.07 3.34
C GLY A 275 28.13 15.15 3.81
N SER A 276 26.91 15.23 3.26
CA SER A 276 26.04 16.40 3.52
C SER A 276 25.16 16.33 4.77
N THR A 277 25.01 15.19 5.45
CA THR A 277 24.19 15.12 6.69
C THR A 277 24.87 15.81 7.87
N VAL A 278 26.21 15.69 8.00
CA VAL A 278 26.97 16.39 9.04
C VAL A 278 27.17 17.87 8.72
N GLY A 279 27.41 18.21 7.45
CA GLY A 279 27.62 19.59 7.00
C GLY A 279 26.37 20.48 7.17
N PHE A 280 25.17 19.95 6.94
CA PHE A 280 23.93 20.72 7.11
C PHE A 280 23.64 21.03 8.59
N CYS A 281 23.87 20.06 9.49
CA CYS A 281 23.80 20.30 10.94
C CYS A 281 24.85 21.30 11.41
N PHE A 282 26.07 21.25 10.86
CA PHE A 282 27.14 22.19 11.22
C PHE A 282 26.84 23.62 10.72
N ALA A 283 26.32 23.77 9.51
CA ALA A 283 25.90 25.07 8.97
C ALA A 283 24.74 25.70 9.75
N ILE A 284 23.76 24.89 10.18
CA ILE A 284 22.67 25.36 11.04
C ILE A 284 23.20 25.76 12.42
N MET A 285 24.09 24.96 13.04
CA MET A 285 24.74 25.34 14.31
C MET A 285 25.55 26.64 14.20
N LEU A 286 26.29 26.83 13.11
CA LEU A 286 27.12 28.03 12.89
C LEU A 286 26.27 29.31 12.69
N MET A 287 25.08 29.18 12.10
CA MET A 287 24.10 30.27 11.96
C MET A 287 23.41 30.68 13.27
N PHE A 288 23.63 29.94 14.38
CA PHE A 288 23.19 30.30 15.73
C PHE A 288 24.35 30.71 16.65
N LEU A 289 25.58 30.81 16.12
CA LEU A 289 26.81 31.20 16.83
C LEU A 289 27.42 32.52 16.33
N LEU A 290 26.72 33.23 15.43
CA LEU A 290 27.03 34.54 14.87
C LEU A 290 25.85 35.49 15.08
#